data_AF-A0A4Y9ZQZ3-F1
#
_entry.id   AF-A0A4Y9ZQZ3-F1
#
_cell.length_a   1.000
_cell.length_b   1.000
_cell.length_c   1.000
_cell.angle_alpha   90.00
_cell.angle_beta   90.00
_cell.angle_gamma   90.00
#
_symmetry.space_group_name_H-M   'P 1'
#
loop_
_entity.id
_entity.type
_entity.pdbx_description
1 polymer ?
#
loop_
_entity_poly.entity_id
_entity_poly.type
_entity_poly.pdbx_seq_one_letter_code
_entity_poly.pdbx_strand_id
1 'polypeptide(L)'
;MEKTVELKKAVKTVLRPLRSPLIPTTSHNHACQSNQDLSTSHDARTAKQLCKDKDKLQKHAERARNTKRKASQKALLRAQLEALPTFIIKHKGKITVRTCALIRSLSELSMPQGNTYPVISLVLESAGLRVIGAFDRHSLGQKAYTDAINQLGQAAFDALSPEEKGWALLFIWAGCGMHKELNAMKYGAEALKAWWDSDSAKALSAFPPIPLYNKDNAATAADLTASTSKIHAKTISSRGGIKAAELAGSIMWNQNSKKGQQDIYC
;
A
#
# COMPACT_ATOMS: atom_id res chain seq x y z
N MET A 1 -16.15 -34.70 -21.01
CA MET A 1 -16.34 -33.37 -21.64
C MET A 1 -17.02 -33.43 -23.02
N GLU A 2 -17.73 -34.53 -23.37
CA GLU A 2 -18.29 -34.71 -24.73
C GLU A 2 -19.81 -34.47 -24.86
N LYS A 3 -20.56 -34.34 -23.75
CA LYS A 3 -22.04 -34.22 -23.83
C LYS A 3 -22.56 -32.80 -24.09
N THR A 4 -21.69 -31.80 -24.17
CA THR A 4 -22.06 -30.38 -24.33
C THR A 4 -21.99 -29.85 -25.76
N VAL A 5 -21.47 -30.64 -26.72
CA VAL A 5 -21.34 -30.23 -28.13
C VAL A 5 -22.56 -30.63 -28.98
N GLU A 6 -23.23 -31.74 -28.66
CA GLU A 6 -24.40 -32.25 -29.39
C GLU A 6 -25.66 -31.35 -29.27
N LEU A 7 -25.87 -30.68 -28.12
CA LEU A 7 -27.08 -29.87 -27.90
C LEU A 7 -27.13 -28.56 -28.69
N LYS A 8 -26.00 -28.09 -29.27
CA LYS A 8 -25.98 -26.84 -30.05
C LYS A 8 -26.32 -27.03 -31.53
N LYS A 9 -26.38 -28.27 -32.03
CA LYS A 9 -26.70 -28.56 -33.43
C LYS A 9 -28.20 -28.75 -33.69
N ALA A 10 -28.99 -29.08 -32.66
CA ALA A 10 -30.41 -29.38 -32.80
C ALA A 10 -31.35 -28.15 -32.85
N VAL A 11 -30.92 -26.98 -32.38
CA VAL A 11 -31.82 -25.80 -32.23
C VAL A 11 -31.89 -24.93 -33.49
N LYS A 12 -31.07 -25.19 -34.53
CA LYS A 12 -31.02 -24.35 -35.75
C LYS A 12 -31.93 -24.82 -36.88
N THR A 13 -32.72 -25.87 -36.69
CA THR A 13 -33.49 -26.50 -37.79
C THR A 13 -35.00 -26.23 -37.73
N VAL A 14 -35.51 -25.62 -36.67
CA VAL A 14 -36.95 -25.37 -36.51
C VAL A 14 -37.21 -23.88 -36.55
N LEU A 15 -37.49 -23.36 -37.74
CA LEU A 15 -38.35 -22.19 -38.05
C LEU A 15 -38.10 -21.79 -39.51
N ARG A 16 -38.61 -22.60 -40.44
CA ARG A 16 -38.79 -22.23 -41.84
C ARG A 16 -40.29 -21.95 -42.03
N PRO A 17 -40.72 -20.74 -42.41
CA PRO A 17 -42.14 -20.48 -42.65
C PRO A 17 -42.59 -21.17 -43.93
N LEU A 18 -43.73 -21.85 -43.86
CA LEU A 18 -44.45 -22.44 -44.98
C LEU A 18 -44.92 -21.33 -45.94
N ARG A 19 -44.58 -21.44 -47.22
CA ARG A 19 -45.19 -20.67 -48.31
C ARG A 19 -46.43 -21.42 -48.80
N SER A 20 -47.60 -20.81 -48.69
CA SER A 20 -48.82 -21.23 -49.40
C SER A 20 -48.84 -20.66 -50.82
N PRO A 21 -49.41 -21.37 -51.81
CA PRO A 21 -49.50 -20.88 -53.19
C PRO A 21 -50.69 -19.91 -53.36
N LEU A 22 -50.45 -18.81 -54.07
CA LEU A 22 -51.47 -17.83 -54.47
C LEU A 22 -52.19 -18.30 -55.74
N ILE A 23 -53.52 -18.23 -55.70
CA ILE A 23 -54.45 -18.39 -56.83
C ILE A 23 -54.54 -17.04 -57.58
N PRO A 24 -54.61 -17.00 -58.92
CA PRO A 24 -54.85 -15.77 -59.65
C PRO A 24 -56.34 -15.58 -59.92
N THR A 25 -56.89 -14.41 -59.59
CA THR A 25 -58.13 -13.92 -60.19
C THR A 25 -57.95 -12.48 -60.63
N THR A 26 -58.00 -12.29 -61.93
CA THR A 26 -58.21 -11.04 -62.66
C THR A 26 -59.51 -10.36 -62.24
N SER A 27 -59.51 -9.03 -62.15
CA SER A 27 -60.38 -8.17 -62.97
C SER A 27 -60.28 -6.70 -62.55
N HIS A 28 -60.34 -5.86 -63.58
CA HIS A 28 -60.47 -4.41 -63.66
C HIS A 28 -61.11 -3.68 -62.46
N ASN A 29 -60.56 -2.52 -62.12
CA ASN A 29 -61.24 -1.26 -62.46
C ASN A 29 -60.35 -0.02 -62.26
N HIS A 30 -60.54 0.90 -63.20
CA HIS A 30 -59.87 2.18 -63.33
C HIS A 30 -60.37 3.22 -62.32
N ALA A 31 -59.47 4.16 -62.00
CA ALA A 31 -59.71 5.57 -61.73
C ALA A 31 -60.45 5.95 -60.43
N CYS A 32 -59.68 6.26 -59.37
CA CYS A 32 -59.80 7.47 -58.52
C CYS A 32 -58.91 7.30 -57.26
N GLN A 33 -57.59 7.58 -57.31
CA GLN A 33 -56.70 7.31 -56.15
C GLN A 33 -55.62 8.37 -55.83
N SER A 34 -55.55 9.51 -56.51
CA SER A 34 -54.39 10.40 -56.32
C SER A 34 -54.34 11.19 -54.99
N ASN A 35 -55.43 11.25 -54.20
CA ASN A 35 -55.44 11.97 -52.91
C ASN A 35 -55.53 11.07 -51.65
N GLN A 36 -55.92 9.78 -51.77
CA GLN A 36 -55.89 8.82 -50.64
C GLN A 36 -54.50 8.16 -50.47
N ASP A 37 -53.70 8.10 -51.52
CA ASP A 37 -52.37 7.45 -51.52
C ASP A 37 -51.28 8.27 -50.79
N LEU A 38 -51.43 9.60 -50.70
CA LEU A 38 -50.50 10.48 -49.98
C LEU A 38 -50.70 10.42 -48.45
N SER A 39 -51.96 10.32 -47.99
CA SER A 39 -52.31 10.17 -46.56
C SER A 39 -51.83 8.82 -46.02
N THR A 40 -52.09 7.73 -46.75
CA THR A 40 -51.69 6.37 -46.37
C THR A 40 -50.15 6.17 -46.37
N SER A 41 -49.43 6.88 -47.24
CA SER A 41 -47.96 6.91 -47.26
C SER A 41 -47.35 7.57 -46.01
N HIS A 42 -47.92 8.69 -45.56
CA HIS A 42 -47.48 9.38 -44.35
C HIS A 42 -47.78 8.54 -43.09
N ASP A 43 -48.96 7.93 -43.05
CA ASP A 43 -49.37 7.03 -41.95
C ASP A 43 -48.51 5.77 -41.90
N ALA A 44 -48.15 5.19 -43.05
CA ALA A 44 -47.24 4.04 -43.12
C ALA A 44 -45.82 4.37 -42.64
N ARG A 45 -45.30 5.57 -42.94
CA ARG A 45 -44.00 6.03 -42.42
C ARG A 45 -44.05 6.23 -40.91
N THR A 46 -45.13 6.82 -40.42
CA THR A 46 -45.36 7.06 -38.98
C THR A 46 -45.47 5.74 -38.21
N ALA A 47 -46.24 4.77 -38.72
CA ALA A 47 -46.36 3.44 -38.15
C ALA A 47 -45.02 2.68 -38.11
N LYS A 48 -44.21 2.79 -39.18
CA LYS A 48 -42.87 2.19 -39.24
C LYS A 48 -41.92 2.84 -38.23
N GLN A 49 -42.02 4.15 -38.02
CA GLN A 49 -41.23 4.85 -37.01
C GLN A 49 -41.62 4.45 -35.59
N LEU A 50 -42.92 4.38 -35.30
CA LEU A 50 -43.45 3.90 -34.02
C LEU A 50 -43.02 2.46 -33.71
N CYS A 51 -43.01 1.56 -34.70
CA CYS A 51 -42.48 0.21 -34.51
C CYS A 51 -40.99 0.20 -34.15
N LYS A 52 -40.17 1.01 -34.83
CA LYS A 52 -38.74 1.14 -34.51
C LYS A 52 -38.52 1.67 -33.11
N ASP A 53 -39.30 2.66 -32.69
CA ASP A 53 -39.15 3.29 -31.37
C ASP A 53 -39.67 2.37 -30.25
N LYS A 54 -40.74 1.60 -30.49
CA LYS A 54 -41.19 0.51 -29.61
C LYS A 54 -40.08 -0.53 -29.41
N ASP A 55 -39.44 -0.98 -30.49
CA ASP A 55 -38.32 -1.93 -30.44
C ASP A 55 -37.12 -1.39 -29.65
N LYS A 56 -36.77 -0.11 -29.84
CA LYS A 56 -35.71 0.55 -29.06
C LYS A 56 -36.05 0.61 -27.58
N LEU A 57 -37.27 1.00 -27.23
CA LEU A 57 -37.73 1.06 -25.84
C LEU A 57 -37.75 -0.32 -25.18
N GLN A 58 -38.21 -1.35 -25.89
CA GLN A 58 -38.18 -2.73 -25.40
C GLN A 58 -36.75 -3.19 -25.12
N LYS A 59 -35.81 -2.95 -26.07
CA LYS A 59 -34.38 -3.28 -25.87
C LYS A 59 -33.77 -2.52 -24.70
N HIS A 60 -34.12 -1.24 -24.52
CA HIS A 60 -33.66 -0.45 -23.37
C HIS A 60 -34.20 -0.99 -22.04
N ALA A 61 -35.49 -1.30 -21.98
CA ALA A 61 -36.11 -1.88 -20.79
C ALA A 61 -35.49 -3.23 -20.42
N GLU A 62 -35.21 -4.09 -21.41
CA GLU A 62 -34.58 -5.39 -21.19
C GLU A 62 -33.12 -5.26 -20.73
N ARG A 63 -32.34 -4.33 -21.32
CA ARG A 63 -30.99 -4.01 -20.83
C ARG A 63 -31.02 -3.50 -19.40
N ALA A 64 -31.93 -2.59 -19.07
CA ALA A 64 -32.08 -2.05 -17.72
C ALA A 64 -32.42 -3.15 -16.69
N ARG A 65 -33.35 -4.05 -17.03
CA ARG A 65 -33.69 -5.22 -16.20
C ARG A 65 -32.50 -6.16 -15.99
N ASN A 66 -31.76 -6.46 -17.07
CA ASN A 66 -30.58 -7.32 -17.01
C ASN A 66 -29.46 -6.70 -16.17
N THR A 67 -29.21 -5.40 -16.31
CA THR A 67 -28.22 -4.68 -15.49
C THR A 67 -28.63 -4.68 -14.02
N LYS A 68 -29.90 -4.40 -13.71
CA LYS A 68 -30.42 -4.44 -12.34
C LYS A 68 -30.28 -5.85 -11.74
N ARG A 69 -30.69 -6.89 -12.46
CA ARG A 69 -30.57 -8.28 -12.01
C ARG A 69 -29.11 -8.68 -11.74
N LYS A 70 -28.18 -8.34 -12.63
CA LYS A 70 -26.74 -8.58 -12.41
C LYS A 70 -26.22 -7.84 -11.19
N ALA A 71 -26.61 -6.58 -10.99
CA ALA A 71 -26.22 -5.80 -9.83
C ALA A 71 -26.76 -6.42 -8.53
N SER A 72 -28.04 -6.81 -8.50
CA SER A 72 -28.67 -7.48 -7.35
C SER A 72 -28.02 -8.83 -7.04
N GLN A 73 -27.72 -9.64 -8.05
CA GLN A 73 -27.05 -10.93 -7.86
C GLN A 73 -25.63 -10.76 -7.32
N LYS A 74 -24.88 -9.76 -7.82
CA LYS A 74 -23.56 -9.41 -7.30
C LYS A 74 -23.61 -8.90 -5.86
N ALA A 75 -24.65 -8.13 -5.50
CA ALA A 75 -24.85 -7.65 -4.14
C ALA A 75 -25.17 -8.80 -3.18
N LEU A 76 -26.04 -9.74 -3.58
CA LEU A 76 -26.34 -10.95 -2.82
C LEU A 76 -25.08 -11.80 -2.56
N LEU A 77 -24.29 -12.05 -3.61
CA LEU A 77 -23.03 -12.78 -3.49
C LEU A 77 -22.04 -12.08 -2.55
N ARG A 78 -21.95 -10.75 -2.61
CA ARG A 78 -21.11 -9.97 -1.68
C ARG A 78 -21.60 -10.08 -0.23
N ALA A 79 -22.90 -9.93 0.00
CA ALA A 79 -23.48 -10.05 1.34
C ALA A 79 -23.27 -11.46 1.92
N GLN A 80 -23.38 -12.50 1.10
CA GLN A 80 -23.06 -13.88 1.50
C GLN A 80 -21.58 -14.04 1.87
N LEU A 81 -20.67 -13.47 1.09
CA LEU A 81 -19.22 -13.46 1.38
C LEU A 81 -18.85 -12.64 2.62
N GLU A 82 -19.65 -11.65 2.99
CA GLU A 82 -19.49 -10.83 4.20
C GLU A 82 -20.00 -11.50 5.46
N ALA A 83 -20.98 -12.40 5.34
CA ALA A 83 -21.48 -13.21 6.44
C ALA A 83 -20.51 -14.35 6.85
N LEU A 84 -19.50 -14.66 6.03
CA LEU A 84 -18.55 -15.73 6.35
C LEU A 84 -17.62 -15.34 7.50
N PRO A 85 -17.30 -16.28 8.41
CA PRO A 85 -16.31 -16.06 9.45
C PRO A 85 -14.96 -15.72 8.82
N THR A 86 -14.32 -14.68 9.35
CA THR A 86 -13.07 -14.14 8.78
C THR A 86 -11.86 -14.59 9.57
N PHE A 87 -10.78 -14.90 8.86
CA PHE A 87 -9.48 -15.18 9.43
C PHE A 87 -8.48 -14.11 9.00
N ILE A 88 -7.97 -13.34 9.96
CA ILE A 88 -7.07 -12.21 9.69
C ILE A 88 -5.63 -12.69 9.85
N ILE A 89 -4.87 -12.68 8.76
CA ILE A 89 -3.46 -13.09 8.74
C ILE A 89 -2.55 -12.02 9.35
N LYS A 90 -2.83 -10.74 9.07
CA LYS A 90 -2.07 -9.59 9.57
C LYS A 90 -2.96 -8.60 10.29
N HIS A 91 -2.53 -8.17 11.48
CA HIS A 91 -3.16 -7.08 12.22
C HIS A 91 -2.13 -5.96 12.41
N LYS A 92 -2.47 -4.74 11.96
CA LYS A 92 -1.57 -3.56 11.99
C LYS A 92 -0.17 -3.86 11.39
N GLY A 93 -0.15 -4.53 10.24
CA GLY A 93 1.08 -4.89 9.52
C GLY A 93 1.88 -6.06 10.12
N LYS A 94 1.50 -6.57 11.30
CA LYS A 94 2.17 -7.70 11.96
C LYS A 94 1.41 -9.00 11.74
N ILE A 95 2.11 -10.11 11.49
CA ILE A 95 1.52 -11.45 11.41
C ILE A 95 0.93 -11.79 12.78
N THR A 96 -0.32 -12.25 12.81
CA THR A 96 -0.99 -12.57 14.08
C THR A 96 -0.34 -13.78 14.78
N VAL A 97 -0.50 -13.86 16.10
CA VAL A 97 0.02 -14.99 16.90
C VAL A 97 -0.58 -16.32 16.45
N ARG A 98 -1.88 -16.34 16.12
CA ARG A 98 -2.56 -17.54 15.59
C ARG A 98 -1.96 -18.00 14.27
N THR A 99 -1.73 -17.07 13.34
CA THR A 99 -1.06 -17.40 12.08
C THR A 99 0.37 -17.89 12.31
N CYS A 100 1.12 -17.28 13.23
CA CYS A 100 2.47 -17.75 13.55
C CYS A 100 2.48 -19.18 14.10
N ALA A 101 1.55 -19.53 14.99
CA ALA A 101 1.42 -20.89 15.51
C ALA A 101 1.16 -21.89 14.38
N LEU A 102 0.24 -21.55 13.47
CA LEU A 102 -0.11 -22.40 12.34
C LEU A 102 1.07 -22.58 11.36
N ILE A 103 1.84 -21.52 11.12
CA ILE A 103 3.07 -21.61 10.32
C ILE A 103 4.12 -22.51 10.99
N ARG A 104 4.29 -22.44 12.32
CA ARG A 104 5.20 -23.33 13.05
C ARG A 104 4.79 -24.79 12.92
N SER A 105 3.51 -25.11 13.12
CA SER A 105 2.99 -26.47 12.94
C SER A 105 3.20 -26.99 11.50
N LEU A 106 3.03 -26.14 10.49
CA LEU A 106 3.35 -26.52 9.11
C LEU A 106 4.86 -26.74 8.89
N SER A 107 5.70 -25.93 9.54
CA SER A 107 7.16 -26.08 9.48
C SER A 107 7.64 -27.37 10.15
N GLU A 108 7.00 -27.79 11.24
CA GLU A 108 7.26 -29.07 11.91
C GLU A 108 6.93 -30.26 10.99
N LEU A 109 5.93 -30.10 10.12
CA LEU A 109 5.59 -31.05 9.05
C LEU A 109 6.51 -30.94 7.82
N SER A 110 7.66 -30.27 7.94
CA SER A 110 8.65 -30.08 6.86
C SER A 110 8.12 -29.37 5.61
N MET A 111 7.07 -28.54 5.74
CA MET A 111 6.58 -27.76 4.61
C MET A 111 7.56 -26.65 4.22
N PRO A 112 7.90 -26.51 2.92
CA PRO A 112 8.70 -25.39 2.43
C PRO A 112 7.99 -24.05 2.68
N GLN A 113 8.75 -23.06 3.17
CA GLN A 113 8.24 -21.71 3.47
C GLN A 113 7.58 -21.01 2.27
N GLY A 114 7.98 -21.37 1.04
CA GLY A 114 7.37 -20.83 -0.19
C GLY A 114 5.92 -21.28 -0.40
N ASN A 115 5.55 -22.45 0.15
CA ASN A 115 4.22 -23.05 -0.02
C ASN A 115 3.30 -22.83 1.19
N THR A 116 3.82 -22.25 2.27
CA THR A 116 3.06 -22.06 3.52
C THR A 116 1.82 -21.20 3.31
N TYR A 117 1.93 -20.03 2.66
CA TYR A 117 0.77 -19.16 2.45
C TYR A 117 -0.30 -19.78 1.53
N PRO A 118 0.05 -20.32 0.32
CA PRO A 118 -0.94 -20.98 -0.54
C PRO A 118 -1.72 -22.10 0.16
N VAL A 119 -1.03 -22.94 0.95
CA VAL A 119 -1.68 -24.05 1.67
C VAL A 119 -2.60 -23.52 2.77
N ILE A 120 -2.16 -22.51 3.54
CA ILE A 120 -3.01 -21.88 4.55
C ILE A 120 -4.26 -21.27 3.93
N SER A 121 -4.11 -20.53 2.81
CA SER A 121 -5.26 -19.93 2.11
C SER A 121 -6.23 -21.01 1.65
N LEU A 122 -5.72 -22.06 0.99
CA LEU A 122 -6.53 -23.15 0.46
C LEU A 122 -7.29 -23.89 1.57
N VAL A 123 -6.62 -24.23 2.67
CA VAL A 123 -7.24 -24.96 3.79
C VAL A 123 -8.32 -24.09 4.45
N LEU A 124 -8.02 -22.82 4.75
CA LEU A 124 -8.99 -21.92 5.37
C LEU A 124 -10.19 -21.65 4.45
N GLU A 125 -9.96 -21.44 3.16
CA GLU A 125 -11.02 -21.26 2.17
C GLU A 125 -11.88 -22.53 2.04
N SER A 126 -11.27 -23.71 2.04
CA SER A 126 -12.01 -24.99 2.02
C SER A 126 -12.83 -25.23 3.28
N ALA A 127 -12.40 -24.65 4.42
CA ALA A 127 -13.14 -24.65 5.68
C ALA A 127 -14.23 -23.58 5.74
N GLY A 128 -14.46 -22.83 4.65
CA GLY A 128 -15.47 -21.76 4.59
C GLY A 128 -15.06 -20.46 5.29
N LEU A 129 -13.77 -20.28 5.59
CA LEU A 129 -13.25 -19.06 6.20
C LEU A 129 -12.78 -18.09 5.11
N ARG A 130 -13.14 -16.81 5.27
CA ARG A 130 -12.61 -15.75 4.43
C ARG A 130 -11.26 -15.28 4.96
N VAL A 131 -10.20 -15.49 4.19
CA VAL A 131 -8.84 -15.08 4.55
C VAL A 131 -8.60 -13.62 4.21
N ILE A 132 -8.10 -12.84 5.17
CA ILE A 132 -7.77 -11.42 5.00
C ILE A 132 -6.28 -11.19 5.22
N GLY A 133 -5.61 -10.70 4.18
CA GLY A 133 -4.18 -10.38 4.16
C GLY A 133 -3.31 -11.49 3.58
N ALA A 134 -2.05 -11.17 3.33
CA ALA A 134 -1.05 -12.10 2.81
C ALA A 134 0.34 -11.84 3.41
N PHE A 135 1.20 -12.84 3.37
CA PHE A 135 2.63 -12.71 3.69
C PHE A 135 3.46 -13.41 2.62
N ASP A 136 4.67 -12.91 2.40
CA ASP A 136 5.64 -13.51 1.48
C ASP A 136 6.68 -14.33 2.26
N ARG A 137 7.49 -15.07 1.51
CA ARG A 137 8.59 -15.87 2.06
C ARG A 137 9.58 -15.01 2.84
N HIS A 138 9.85 -13.79 2.40
CA HIS A 138 10.83 -12.92 3.04
C HIS A 138 10.37 -12.44 4.42
N SER A 139 9.13 -11.97 4.53
CA SER A 139 8.50 -11.56 5.80
C SER A 139 8.46 -12.72 6.77
N LEU A 140 8.18 -13.93 6.27
CA LEU A 140 8.18 -15.13 7.08
C LEU A 140 9.59 -15.50 7.58
N GLY A 141 10.58 -15.47 6.68
CA GLY A 141 11.97 -15.75 7.01
C GLY A 141 12.53 -14.77 8.04
N GLN A 142 12.28 -13.47 7.86
CA GLN A 142 12.69 -12.44 8.83
C GLN A 142 12.06 -12.67 10.20
N LYS A 143 10.77 -13.03 10.24
CA LYS A 143 10.07 -13.32 11.49
C LYS A 143 10.60 -14.60 12.16
N ALA A 144 10.85 -15.66 11.39
CA ALA A 144 11.42 -16.90 11.90
C ALA A 144 12.83 -16.67 12.47
N TYR A 145 13.66 -15.87 11.79
CA TYR A 145 14.98 -15.47 12.25
C TYR A 145 14.92 -14.67 13.56
N THR A 146 14.06 -13.65 13.64
CA THR A 146 13.86 -12.88 14.88
C THR A 146 13.35 -13.76 16.02
N ASP A 147 12.39 -14.66 15.76
CA ASP A 147 11.88 -15.58 16.77
C ASP A 147 13.01 -16.51 17.27
N ALA A 148 13.85 -17.04 16.38
CA ALA A 148 14.98 -17.90 16.74
C ALA A 148 16.01 -17.15 17.58
N ILE A 149 16.39 -15.92 17.20
CA ILE A 149 17.28 -15.09 18.00
C ILE A 149 16.71 -14.85 19.39
N ASN A 150 15.43 -14.49 19.48
CA ASN A 150 14.80 -14.22 20.77
C ASN A 150 14.76 -15.46 21.65
N GLN A 151 14.48 -16.64 21.08
CA GLN A 151 14.48 -17.89 21.83
C GLN A 151 15.88 -18.26 22.32
N LEU A 152 16.89 -18.18 21.46
CA LEU A 152 18.28 -18.46 21.84
C LEU A 152 18.79 -17.46 22.88
N GLY A 153 18.51 -16.18 22.67
CA GLY A 153 18.86 -15.11 23.60
C GLY A 153 18.17 -15.27 24.95
N GLN A 154 16.89 -15.62 24.97
CA GLN A 154 16.15 -15.87 26.21
C GLN A 154 16.69 -17.10 26.94
N ALA A 155 16.95 -18.20 26.25
CA ALA A 155 17.51 -19.40 26.87
C ALA A 155 18.91 -19.15 27.44
N ALA A 156 19.77 -18.44 26.71
CA ALA A 156 21.08 -18.04 27.18
C ALA A 156 20.99 -17.11 28.40
N PHE A 157 20.06 -16.15 28.38
CA PHE A 157 19.81 -15.26 29.51
C PHE A 157 19.29 -16.03 30.74
N ASP A 158 18.36 -16.97 30.54
CA ASP A 158 17.79 -17.78 31.62
C ASP A 158 18.84 -18.68 32.28
N ALA A 159 19.86 -19.10 31.52
CA ALA A 159 20.99 -19.89 32.01
C ALA A 159 22.01 -19.08 32.84
N LEU A 160 21.98 -17.74 32.78
CA LEU A 160 22.88 -16.90 33.59
C LEU A 160 22.58 -17.01 35.09
N SER A 161 23.62 -16.87 35.91
CA SER A 161 23.48 -16.76 37.37
C SER A 161 22.71 -15.49 37.76
N PRO A 162 22.14 -15.41 38.98
CA PRO A 162 21.45 -14.21 39.44
C PRO A 162 22.31 -12.93 39.39
N GLU A 163 23.61 -13.06 39.67
CA GLU A 163 24.57 -11.95 39.61
C GLU A 163 24.82 -11.50 38.17
N GLU A 164 25.09 -12.43 37.25
CA GLU A 164 25.27 -12.13 35.82
C GLU A 164 24.00 -11.58 35.16
N LYS A 165 22.81 -12.09 35.55
CA LYS A 165 21.53 -11.49 35.16
C LYS A 165 21.42 -10.06 35.66
N GLY A 166 21.89 -9.79 36.88
CA GLY A 166 21.97 -8.43 37.44
C GLY A 166 22.81 -7.51 36.57
N TRP A 167 24.02 -7.94 36.20
CA TRP A 167 24.91 -7.17 35.30
C TRP A 167 24.35 -7.01 33.88
N ALA A 168 23.75 -8.07 33.33
CA ALA A 168 23.11 -8.02 32.03
C ALA A 168 21.92 -7.04 32.04
N LEU A 169 21.09 -7.05 33.08
CA LEU A 169 19.98 -6.10 33.25
C LEU A 169 20.46 -4.67 33.57
N LEU A 170 21.62 -4.51 34.21
CA LEU A 170 22.21 -3.21 34.51
C LEU A 170 22.55 -2.42 33.23
N PHE A 171 22.96 -3.12 32.17
CA PHE A 171 23.31 -2.53 30.87
C PHE A 171 22.35 -2.88 29.73
N ILE A 172 21.18 -3.46 30.01
CA ILE A 172 20.14 -3.61 28.97
C ILE A 172 19.58 -2.23 28.64
N TRP A 173 20.16 -1.69 27.57
CA TRP A 173 19.60 -0.83 26.56
C TRP A 173 18.07 -0.91 26.54
N ALA A 174 17.42 0.02 27.25
CA ALA A 174 16.03 0.29 27.00
C ALA A 174 15.95 0.72 25.52
N GLY A 175 15.39 -0.12 24.65
CA GLY A 175 14.96 0.34 23.33
C GLY A 175 14.21 1.67 23.48
N CYS A 176 14.42 2.62 22.56
CA CYS A 176 14.06 4.03 22.68
C CYS A 176 14.79 4.90 23.70
N GLY A 177 15.47 4.35 24.69
CA GLY A 177 16.28 5.09 25.67
C GLY A 177 17.39 5.88 25.00
N MET A 178 18.16 5.26 24.10
CA MET A 178 19.28 5.94 23.42
C MET A 178 18.83 7.07 22.48
N HIS A 179 17.61 6.99 21.92
CA HIS A 179 17.05 8.04 21.07
C HIS A 179 16.22 9.08 21.86
N LYS A 180 15.70 8.73 23.04
CA LYS A 180 15.20 9.71 24.03
C LYS A 180 16.35 10.51 24.63
N GLU A 181 17.48 9.85 24.91
CA GLU A 181 18.72 10.50 25.35
C GLU A 181 19.30 11.37 24.24
N LEU A 182 19.25 10.92 22.98
CA LEU A 182 19.62 11.75 21.85
C LEU A 182 18.73 13.00 21.73
N ASN A 183 17.43 12.89 22.02
CA ASN A 183 16.55 14.05 22.09
C ASN A 183 16.90 14.97 23.27
N ALA A 184 17.21 14.43 24.44
CA ALA A 184 17.64 15.22 25.60
C ALA A 184 18.94 15.99 25.29
N MET A 185 19.92 15.33 24.66
CA MET A 185 21.16 15.97 24.22
C MET A 185 20.93 17.01 23.12
N LYS A 186 20.03 16.73 22.17
CA LYS A 186 19.64 17.68 21.13
C LYS A 186 19.03 18.95 21.74
N TYR A 187 18.03 18.81 22.60
CA TYR A 187 17.39 19.96 23.24
C TYR A 187 18.32 20.68 24.23
N GLY A 188 19.20 19.94 24.91
CA GLY A 188 20.25 20.53 25.74
C GLY A 188 21.22 21.39 24.92
N ALA A 189 21.63 20.92 23.73
CA ALA A 189 22.48 21.68 22.83
C ALA A 189 21.77 22.94 22.28
N GLU A 190 20.47 22.84 21.94
CA GLU A 190 19.65 23.98 21.53
C GLU A 190 19.48 25.01 22.66
N ALA A 191 19.21 24.55 23.89
CA ALA A 191 19.09 25.39 25.07
C ALA A 191 20.41 26.10 25.39
N LEU A 192 21.54 25.39 25.32
CA LEU A 192 22.86 25.98 25.56
C LEU A 192 23.22 27.02 24.49
N LYS A 193 22.86 26.77 23.23
CA LYS A 193 23.02 27.74 22.15
C LYS A 193 22.25 29.04 22.45
N ALA A 194 20.98 28.93 22.86
CA ALA A 194 20.16 30.08 23.22
C ALA A 194 20.68 30.81 24.48
N TRP A 195 21.20 30.06 25.45
CA TRP A 195 21.74 30.62 26.68
C TRP A 195 22.92 31.55 26.44
N TRP A 196 23.80 31.26 25.47
CA TRP A 196 24.94 32.13 25.14
C TRP A 196 24.52 33.52 24.65
N ASP A 197 23.33 33.66 24.07
CA ASP A 197 22.79 34.95 23.63
C ASP A 197 21.94 35.66 24.71
N SER A 198 21.69 34.98 25.83
CA SER A 198 20.85 35.48 26.93
C SER A 198 21.54 36.54 27.79
N ASP A 199 20.74 37.34 28.48
CA ASP A 199 21.27 38.36 29.41
C ASP A 199 21.95 37.74 30.63
N SER A 200 21.64 36.49 30.98
CA SER A 200 22.33 35.74 32.03
C SER A 200 23.80 35.48 31.68
N ALA A 201 24.09 35.10 30.43
CA ALA A 201 25.47 34.93 29.97
C ALA A 201 26.22 36.27 29.94
N LYS A 202 25.55 37.35 29.53
CA LYS A 202 26.12 38.71 29.53
C LYS A 202 26.41 39.22 30.96
N ALA A 203 25.49 38.98 31.90
CA ALA A 203 25.66 39.35 33.30
C ALA A 203 26.86 38.63 33.95
N LEU A 204 27.13 37.39 33.52
CA LEU A 204 28.30 36.62 33.93
C LEU A 204 29.58 37.02 33.18
N SER A 205 29.53 37.98 32.26
CA SER A 205 30.63 38.33 31.36
C SER A 205 31.22 37.11 30.63
N ALA A 206 30.36 36.12 30.34
CA ALA A 206 30.78 34.87 29.74
C ALA A 206 30.95 35.05 28.22
N PHE A 207 32.04 34.53 27.66
CA PHE A 207 32.31 34.61 26.23
C PHE A 207 31.72 33.40 25.50
N PRO A 208 30.97 33.61 24.40
CA PRO A 208 30.41 32.50 23.63
C PRO A 208 31.53 31.70 22.94
N PRO A 209 31.31 30.42 22.64
CA PRO A 209 32.28 29.62 21.89
C PRO A 209 32.64 30.27 20.55
N ILE A 210 33.91 30.17 20.17
CA ILE A 210 34.40 30.74 18.91
C ILE A 210 33.74 29.99 17.73
N PRO A 211 33.09 30.70 16.78
CA PRO A 211 32.55 30.08 15.57
C PRO A 211 33.68 29.58 14.68
N LEU A 212 33.53 28.34 14.21
CA LEU A 212 34.49 27.73 13.30
C LEU A 212 33.93 27.74 11.88
N TYR A 213 34.35 28.73 11.12
CA TYR A 213 33.95 28.92 9.72
C TYR A 213 34.60 27.86 8.82
N ASN A 214 33.86 27.40 7.81
CA ASN A 214 34.49 26.74 6.67
C ASN A 214 35.27 27.79 5.83
N LYS A 215 36.06 27.34 4.85
CA LYS A 215 36.94 28.23 4.06
C LYS A 215 36.20 29.41 3.43
N ASP A 216 35.03 29.16 2.85
CA ASP A 216 34.24 30.16 2.15
C ASP A 216 33.57 31.15 3.12
N ASN A 217 33.03 30.64 4.23
CA ASN A 217 32.44 31.45 5.28
C ASN A 217 33.51 32.27 6.02
N ALA A 218 34.74 31.77 6.14
CA ALA A 218 35.85 32.48 6.77
C ALA A 218 36.25 33.70 5.93
N ALA A 219 36.40 33.51 4.61
CA ALA A 219 36.64 34.61 3.68
C ALA A 219 35.51 35.65 3.72
N THR A 220 34.25 35.17 3.72
CA THR A 220 33.06 36.03 3.80
C THR A 220 32.96 36.78 5.15
N ALA A 221 33.37 36.16 6.26
CA ALA A 221 33.35 36.79 7.57
C ALA A 221 34.44 37.86 7.73
N ALA A 222 35.57 37.69 7.05
CA ALA A 222 36.68 38.65 7.03
C ALA A 222 36.39 39.88 6.16
N ASP A 223 35.50 39.77 5.17
CA ASP A 223 35.09 40.89 4.32
C ASP A 223 34.35 41.98 5.14
N LEU A 224 34.76 43.24 4.96
CA LEU A 224 34.18 44.41 5.60
C LEU A 224 32.97 44.96 4.83
N THR A 225 32.85 44.63 3.55
CA THR A 225 31.85 45.18 2.62
C THR A 225 30.61 44.28 2.48
N ALA A 226 30.75 42.98 2.72
CA ALA A 226 29.65 42.03 2.64
C ALA A 226 28.76 42.07 3.89
N SER A 227 27.62 42.78 3.85
CA SER A 227 26.69 42.86 4.99
C SER A 227 25.81 41.61 5.12
N THR A 228 25.12 41.23 4.03
CA THR A 228 24.17 40.10 4.00
C THR A 228 24.88 38.75 4.08
N SER A 229 25.92 38.54 3.29
CA SER A 229 26.69 37.29 3.27
C SER A 229 27.41 37.03 4.60
N LYS A 230 27.83 38.09 5.30
CA LYS A 230 28.46 37.97 6.63
C LYS A 230 27.47 37.58 7.71
N ILE A 231 26.26 38.13 7.68
CA ILE A 231 25.17 37.69 8.56
C ILE A 231 24.84 36.22 8.30
N HIS A 232 24.76 35.84 7.03
CA HIS A 232 24.52 34.45 6.64
C HIS A 232 25.64 33.53 7.16
N ALA A 233 26.91 33.85 6.87
CA ALA A 233 28.08 33.08 7.32
C ALA A 233 28.13 32.90 8.85
N LYS A 234 27.79 33.94 9.62
CA LYS A 234 27.67 33.89 11.09
C LYS A 234 26.52 33.02 11.56
N THR A 235 25.41 32.98 10.83
CA THR A 235 24.21 32.23 11.19
C THR A 235 24.37 30.73 10.92
N ILE A 236 24.98 30.38 9.79
CA ILE A 236 25.13 28.97 9.37
C ILE A 236 26.32 28.27 10.04
N SER A 237 27.30 29.02 10.55
CA SER A 237 28.50 28.42 11.14
C SER A 237 28.25 28.01 12.59
N SER A 238 28.47 26.72 12.88
CA SER A 238 28.39 26.16 14.21
C SER A 238 29.66 26.47 15.04
N ARG A 239 29.58 26.25 16.36
CA ARG A 239 30.63 26.60 17.33
C ARG A 239 30.70 25.58 18.46
N GLY A 240 31.84 25.54 19.17
CA GLY A 240 32.03 24.71 20.37
C GLY A 240 31.83 23.21 20.14
N GLY A 241 31.24 22.53 21.14
CA GLY A 241 31.08 21.07 21.14
C GLY A 241 30.25 20.52 19.98
N ILE A 242 29.24 21.25 19.50
CA ILE A 242 28.43 20.84 18.34
C ILE A 242 29.30 20.71 17.10
N LYS A 243 30.18 21.69 16.85
CA LYS A 243 31.10 21.64 15.71
C LYS A 243 32.15 20.56 15.87
N ALA A 244 32.65 20.36 17.09
CA ALA A 244 33.62 19.30 17.37
C ALA A 244 33.03 17.91 17.06
N ALA A 245 31.79 17.65 17.49
CA ALA A 245 31.09 16.40 17.20
C ALA A 245 30.79 16.24 15.69
N GLU A 246 30.37 17.31 15.00
CA GLU A 246 30.15 17.32 13.55
C GLU A 246 31.42 16.95 12.76
N LEU A 247 32.56 17.54 13.13
CA LEU A 247 33.85 17.24 12.52
C LEU A 247 34.33 15.83 12.85
N ALA A 248 34.21 15.41 14.10
CA ALA A 248 34.56 14.06 14.52
C ALA A 248 33.75 13.01 13.74
N GLY A 249 32.43 13.23 13.58
CA GLY A 249 31.58 12.38 12.75
C GLY A 249 32.02 12.36 11.28
N SER A 250 32.40 13.51 10.73
CA SER A 250 32.90 13.61 9.34
C SER A 250 34.26 12.93 9.13
N ILE A 251 35.08 12.83 10.18
CA ILE A 251 36.40 12.17 10.15
C ILE A 251 36.28 10.67 10.34
N MET A 252 35.53 10.24 11.37
CA MET A 252 35.36 8.83 11.70
C MET A 252 34.47 8.15 10.67
N TRP A 253 33.30 8.70 10.37
CA TRP A 253 32.31 8.10 9.47
C TRP A 253 32.13 8.91 8.19
N ASN A 254 33.22 9.04 7.42
CA ASN A 254 33.19 9.75 6.14
C ASN A 254 32.45 8.92 5.08
N GLN A 255 31.54 9.54 4.31
CA GLN A 255 30.90 8.87 3.17
C GLN A 255 31.91 8.40 2.11
N ASN A 256 33.05 9.07 2.01
CA ASN A 256 34.16 8.63 1.18
C ASN A 256 35.10 7.75 2.01
N SER A 257 35.03 6.44 1.79
CA SER A 257 35.85 5.43 2.48
C SER A 257 37.35 5.65 2.34
N LYS A 258 37.83 6.36 1.32
CA LYS A 258 39.25 6.69 1.15
C LYS A 258 39.71 7.87 2.01
N LYS A 259 38.78 8.66 2.56
CA LYS A 259 39.05 9.85 3.38
C LYS A 259 38.69 9.63 4.85
N GLY A 260 37.88 8.62 5.16
CA GLY A 260 37.55 8.24 6.52
C GLY A 260 38.77 7.69 7.25
N GLN A 261 38.96 8.09 8.51
CA GLN A 261 40.07 7.60 9.33
C GLN A 261 39.74 6.30 10.05
N GLN A 262 38.45 5.96 10.19
CA GLN A 262 38.01 4.76 10.90
C GLN A 262 38.55 3.47 10.27
N ASP A 263 38.42 3.29 8.95
CA ASP A 263 38.89 2.06 8.28
C ASP A 263 40.42 1.98 8.11
N ILE A 264 41.14 3.09 8.37
CA ILE A 264 42.60 3.17 8.20
C ILE A 264 43.33 2.98 9.54
N TYR A 265 42.78 3.51 10.64
CA TYR A 265 43.46 3.61 11.94
C TYR A 265 42.71 2.92 13.10
N CYS A 266 41.49 2.43 12.91
CA CYS A 266 40.76 1.65 13.91
C CYS A 266 40.60 0.19 13.48
#